data_AF-M0LNV2-F1
#
_entry.id   AF-M0LNV2-F1
#
_cell.length_a   1.000
_cell.length_b   1.000
_cell.length_c   1.000
_cell.angle_alpha   90.00
_cell.angle_beta   90.00
_cell.angle_gamma   90.00
#
_symmetry.space_group_name_H-M   'P 1'
#
loop_
_entity.id
_entity.type
_entity.pdbx_description
1 polymer ?
#
loop_
_entity_poly.entity_id
_entity_poly.type
_entity_poly.pdbx_seq_one_letter_code
_entity_poly.pdbx_strand_id
1 'polypeptide(L)' 'MPIHQLTQVGRTSGGVVLPKSELRALGLVDEDGNVKDQPVRVTQTEAGTWEISVIDPSDYPPAEA' A
#
# COMPACT_ATOMS: atom_id res chain seq x y z
N MET A 1 -13.12 -12.79 -2.11
CA MET A 1 -12.35 -11.71 -1.47
C MET A 1 -11.41 -12.37 -0.47
N PRO A 2 -10.09 -12.25 -0.63
CA PRO A 2 -9.15 -12.74 0.37
C PRO A 2 -9.27 -11.92 1.66
N ILE A 3 -9.23 -12.60 2.82
CA ILE A 3 -9.19 -11.96 4.13
C ILE A 3 -7.73 -11.91 4.57
N HIS A 4 -7.22 -10.70 4.78
CA HIS A 4 -5.85 -10.48 5.24
C HIS A 4 -5.84 -10.17 6.72
N GLN A 5 -4.85 -10.71 7.44
CA GLN A 5 -4.71 -10.47 8.86
C GLN A 5 -4.17 -9.05 9.12
N LEU A 6 -4.81 -8.34 10.05
CA LEU A 6 -4.27 -7.11 10.62
C LEU A 6 -3.08 -7.47 11.52
N THR A 7 -1.94 -6.84 11.27
CA THR A 7 -0.72 -7.01 12.07
C THR A 7 -0.32 -5.69 12.72
N GLN A 8 0.30 -5.77 13.90
CA GLN A 8 0.96 -4.61 14.49
C GLN A 8 2.22 -4.30 13.66
N VAL A 9 2.36 -3.05 13.20
CA VAL A 9 3.52 -2.59 12.41
C VAL A 9 4.43 -1.67 13.25
N GLY A 10 3.86 -0.91 14.18
CA GLY A 10 4.60 -0.03 15.08
C GLY A 10 3.87 0.17 16.40
N ARG A 11 4.34 1.08 17.25
CA ARG A 11 3.76 1.29 18.59
C ARG A 11 2.30 1.81 18.54
N THR A 12 1.95 2.54 17.49
CA THR A 12 0.65 3.18 17.31
C THR A 12 0.03 2.88 15.96
N SER A 13 0.54 1.87 15.25
CA SER A 13 0.11 1.54 13.88
C SER A 13 -0.11 0.05 13.69
N GLY A 14 -1.20 -0.25 12.98
CA GLY A 14 -1.48 -1.56 12.41
C GLY A 14 -1.40 -1.49 10.88
N GLY A 15 -1.18 -2.64 10.24
CA GLY A 15 -1.12 -2.76 8.79
C GLY A 15 -1.72 -4.07 8.32
N VAL A 16 -2.11 -4.11 7.05
CA VAL A 16 -2.64 -5.31 6.40
C VAL A 16 -1.52 -5.93 5.56
N VAL A 17 -1.33 -7.24 5.69
CA VAL A 17 -0.30 -7.96 4.92
C VAL A 17 -0.90 -8.50 3.63
N LEU A 18 -0.48 -7.92 2.51
CA LEU A 18 -0.81 -8.43 1.17
C LEU A 18 0.33 -9.30 0.64
N PRO A 19 0.05 -10.46 0.01
CA PRO A 19 1.08 -11.31 -0.54
C PRO A 19 1.75 -10.64 -1.75
N LYS A 20 3.07 -10.83 -1.87
CA LYS A 20 3.86 -10.25 -2.97
C LYS A 20 3.36 -10.63 -4.36
N SER A 21 2.73 -11.79 -4.52
CA SER A 21 2.13 -12.20 -5.80
C SER A 21 0.99 -11.27 -6.25
N GLU A 22 0.16 -10.80 -5.31
CA GLU A 22 -0.92 -9.84 -5.58
C GLU A 22 -0.34 -8.46 -5.85
N LEU A 23 0.63 -8.03 -5.04
CA LEU A 23 1.33 -6.75 -5.25
C LEU A 23 2.06 -6.71 -6.60
N ARG A 24 2.65 -7.83 -7.04
CA ARG A 24 3.29 -7.94 -8.36
C ARG A 24 2.29 -7.79 -9.49
N ALA A 25 1.08 -8.34 -9.36
CA ALA A 25 0.02 -8.15 -10.36
C ALA A 25 -0.42 -6.68 -10.47
N LEU A 26 -0.22 -5.88 -9.43
CA LEU A 26 -0.47 -4.45 -9.39
C LEU A 26 0.76 -3.59 -9.76
N GLY A 27 1.88 -4.21 -10.13
CA GLY A 27 3.12 -3.48 -10.46
C GLY A 27 3.82 -2.82 -9.28
N LEU A 28 3.51 -3.25 -8.05
CA LEU A 28 4.05 -2.73 -6.78
C LEU A 28 5.27 -3.49 -6.28
N VAL A 29 5.74 -4.48 -7.04
CA VAL A 29 6.93 -5.28 -6.74
C VAL A 29 7.89 -5.17 -7.92
N ASP A 30 9.17 -4.94 -7.64
CA ASP A 30 10.23 -4.86 -8.65
C ASP A 30 10.68 -6.24 -9.15
N GLU A 31 11.63 -6.25 -10.09
CA GLU A 31 12.16 -7.48 -10.71
C GLU A 31 12.90 -8.37 -9.69
N ASP A 32 13.45 -7.78 -8.63
CA ASP A 32 14.13 -8.47 -7.54
C ASP A 32 13.16 -9.02 -6.47
N GLY A 33 11.86 -8.75 -6.62
CA GLY A 33 10.83 -9.21 -5.70
C GLY A 33 10.69 -8.36 -4.44
N ASN A 34 11.20 -7.13 -4.44
CA ASN A 34 11.05 -6.16 -3.37
C ASN A 34 9.85 -5.25 -3.63
N VAL A 35 9.20 -4.79 -2.55
CA VAL A 35 8.12 -3.80 -2.67
C VAL A 35 8.75 -2.49 -3.12
N LYS A 36 8.20 -1.90 -4.18
CA LYS A 36 8.67 -0.62 -4.71
C LYS A 36 8.40 0.49 -3.70
N ASP A 37 9.38 1.35 -3.50
CA ASP A 37 9.20 2.57 -2.74
C ASP A 37 8.41 3.59 -3.59
N GLN A 38 7.10 3.64 -3.37
CA GLN A 38 6.21 4.56 -4.05
C GLN A 38 5.03 4.93 -3.17
N PRO A 39 4.55 6.17 -3.28
CA PRO A 39 3.43 6.61 -2.46
C PRO A 39 2.13 5.92 -2.92
N VAL A 40 1.24 5.70 -1.97
CA VAL A 40 -0.12 5.17 -2.21
C VAL A 40 -1.13 6.10 -1.56
N ARG A 41 -2.26 6.32 -2.24
CA ARG A 41 -3.40 7.04 -1.68
C ARG A 41 -4.34 6.05 -1.02
N VAL A 42 -4.71 6.33 0.22
CA VAL A 42 -5.64 5.52 1.00
C VAL A 42 -6.85 6.39 1.32
N THR A 43 -8.00 6.06 0.76
CA THR A 43 -9.24 6.84 0.88
C THR A 43 -10.31 5.99 1.53
N GLN A 44 -10.97 6.52 2.56
CA GLN A 44 -12.18 5.90 3.11
C GLN A 44 -13.38 6.27 2.24
N THR A 45 -14.02 5.27 1.62
CA THR A 45 -15.14 5.50 0.68
C THR A 45 -16.49 5.42 1.39
N GLU A 46 -16.68 4.40 2.22
CA GLU A 46 -17.88 4.15 3.03
C GLU A 46 -17.49 3.69 4.44
N ALA A 47 -18.47 3.58 5.35
CA ALA A 47 -18.22 3.17 6.72
C ALA A 47 -17.55 1.78 6.78
N GLY A 48 -16.23 1.77 6.97
CA GLY A 48 -15.41 0.56 7.09
C GLY A 48 -14.71 0.11 5.80
N THR A 49 -14.94 0.77 4.66
CA THR A 49 -14.29 0.43 3.39
C THR A 49 -13.18 1.43 3.07
N TRP A 50 -11.99 0.89 2.79
CA TRP A 50 -10.83 1.66 2.36
C TRP A 50 -10.46 1.27 0.93
N GLU A 51 -10.34 2.27 0.08
CA GLU A 51 -9.79 2.13 -1.26
C GLU A 51 -8.32 2.53 -1.25
N ILE A 52 -7.48 1.71 -1.88
CA ILE A 52 -6.05 1.96 -2.02
C ILE A 52 -5.76 2.15 -3.50
N SER A 53 -5.24 3.32 -3.85
CA SER A 53 -4.87 3.69 -5.21
C SER A 53 -3.39 4.00 -5.31
N VAL A 54 -2.74 3.45 -6.33
CA VAL A 54 -1.37 3.83 -6.68
C VAL A 54 -1.40 5.24 -7.26
N ILE A 55 -0.51 6.10 -6.77
CA ILE A 55 -0.32 7.45 -7.30
C ILE A 55 0.97 7.52 -8.09
N ASP A 56 0.97 8.33 -9.14
CA ASP A 56 2.19 8.64 -9.86
C ASP A 56 3.12 9.41 -8.91
N PRO A 57 4.42 9.06 -8.84
CA PRO A 57 5.36 9.77 -7.98
C PRO A 57 5.48 11.26 -8.37
N SER A 58 5.15 11.64 -9.60
CA SER A 58 5.12 13.06 -10.02
C SER A 58 3.94 13.83 -9.40
N ASP A 59 2.86 13.14 -9.03
CA ASP A 59 1.66 13.71 -8.38
C ASP A 59 1.83 13.87 -6.86
N TYR A 60 2.89 13.28 -6.30
CA TYR A 60 3.24 13.39 -4.89
C TYR A 60 4.71 13.79 -4.77
N PRO A 61 5.01 15.10 -4.92
CA PRO A 61 6.37 15.57 -4.79
C PRO A 61 6.91 15.18 -3.40
N PRO A 62 8.19 14.78 -3.29
CA PRO A 62 8.79 14.50 -2.00
C PRO A 62 8.58 15.71 -1.09
N ALA A 63 8.21 15.48 0.17
CA ALA A 63 8.16 16.54 1.16
C ALA A 63 9.55 17.20 1.18
N GLU A 64 9.63 18.48 0.79
CA GLU A 64 10.88 19.25 0.86
C GLU A 64 11.47 19.11 2.28
N ALA A 65 12.76 18.80 2.33
CA ALA A 65 13.54 18.50 3.54
C ALA A 65 13.94 19.76 4.30
#